data_AF-B8XEM7-F1
#
_entry.id   AF-B8XEM7-F1
#
_cell.length_a   1.000
_cell.length_b   1.000
_cell.length_c   1.000
_cell.angle_alpha   90.00
_cell.angle_beta   90.00
_cell.angle_gamma   90.00
#
_symmetry.space_group_name_H-M   'P 1'
#
loop_
_entity.id
_entity.type
_entity.pdbx_description
1 polymer ?
#
loop_
_entity_poly.entity_id
_entity_poly.type
_entity_poly.pdbx_seq_one_letter_code
_entity_poly.pdbx_strand_id
1 'polypeptide(L)'
;ASTSAPKRETDPKKRVVITGMGLVSVFGNDVDAYYEKLLSVESRISLIDRFDASKFPTRFGGQVCGFSSEGYIDGKNERRLDDCLKYCIVAGKKALESANLGGDKLNT
;
A
#
# COMPACT_ATOMS: atom_id res chain seq x y z
N ALA A 1 -8.46 32.70 4.62
CA ALA A 1 -7.60 32.67 5.81
C ALA A 1 -6.24 32.15 5.39
N SER A 2 -5.17 32.92 5.59
CA SER A 2 -3.81 32.52 5.22
C SER A 2 -3.25 31.59 6.30
N THR A 3 -3.30 30.29 6.06
CA THR A 3 -2.66 29.30 6.94
C THR A 3 -1.15 29.44 6.79
N SER A 4 -0.47 29.88 7.85
CA SER A 4 1.00 29.89 7.90
C SER A 4 1.54 28.46 7.87
N ALA A 5 2.71 28.27 7.28
CA ALA A 5 3.35 26.95 7.23
C ALA A 5 3.54 26.39 8.65
N PRO A 6 3.27 25.09 8.87
CA PRO A 6 3.41 24.48 10.18
C PRO A 6 4.85 24.62 10.67
N LYS A 7 5.01 25.16 11.88
CA LYS A 7 6.31 25.34 12.52
C LYS A 7 6.83 23.97 12.99
N ARG A 8 8.11 23.68 12.76
CA ARG A 8 8.74 22.42 13.19
C ARG A 8 8.58 22.23 14.70
N GLU A 9 8.00 21.11 15.11
CA GLU A 9 7.90 20.70 16.52
C GLU A 9 9.29 20.39 17.09
N THR A 10 9.60 20.99 18.24
CA THR A 10 10.89 20.88 18.91
C THR A 10 10.85 19.91 20.09
N ASP A 11 9.67 19.69 20.70
CA ASP A 11 9.49 18.74 21.79
C ASP A 11 9.65 17.30 21.28
N PRO A 12 10.70 16.56 21.73
CA PRO A 12 10.93 15.19 21.29
C PRO A 12 9.75 14.25 21.51
N LYS A 13 8.91 14.50 22.52
CA LYS A 13 7.73 13.66 22.83
C LYS A 13 6.56 13.90 21.88
N LYS A 14 6.54 15.04 21.20
CA LYS A 14 5.50 15.42 20.23
C LYS A 14 5.94 15.23 18.79
N ARG A 15 7.23 14.97 18.56
CA ARG A 15 7.78 14.74 17.23
C ARG A 15 7.36 13.38 16.71
N VAL A 16 6.54 13.40 15.66
CA VAL A 16 6.15 12.20 14.92
C VAL A 16 7.05 12.06 13.68
N VAL A 17 7.53 10.85 13.44
CA VAL A 17 8.36 10.51 12.27
C VAL A 17 7.80 9.24 11.62
N ILE A 18 8.06 9.09 10.32
CA ILE A 18 7.75 7.86 9.58
C ILE A 18 8.94 6.91 9.73
N THR A 19 8.74 5.76 10.34
CA THR A 19 9.79 4.76 10.61
C THR A 19 9.73 3.55 9.69
N GLY A 20 8.60 3.31 9.03
CA GLY A 20 8.43 2.24 8.06
C GLY A 20 7.28 2.54 7.12
N MET A 21 7.36 1.95 5.92
CA MET A 21 6.36 2.11 4.87
C MET A 21 6.03 0.75 4.27
N GLY A 22 4.78 0.60 3.84
CA GLY A 22 4.31 -0.58 3.13
C GLY A 22 3.15 -0.18 2.25
N LEU A 23 3.08 -0.78 1.07
CA LEU A 23 2.09 -0.43 0.06
C LEU A 23 1.72 -1.64 -0.79
N VAL A 24 0.55 -1.56 -1.41
CA VAL A 24 0.12 -2.43 -2.51
C VAL A 24 -0.41 -1.51 -3.60
N SER A 25 0.20 -1.57 -4.78
CA SER A 25 -0.08 -0.66 -5.89
C SER A 25 -0.07 -1.39 -7.23
N VAL A 26 -0.44 -0.67 -8.29
CA VAL A 26 -0.35 -1.12 -9.69
C VAL A 26 1.08 -1.43 -10.14
N PHE A 27 2.08 -0.89 -9.43
CA PHE A 27 3.49 -1.12 -9.69
C PHE A 27 4.07 -2.31 -8.91
N GLY A 28 3.29 -2.90 -8.00
CA GLY A 28 3.70 -3.97 -7.11
C GLY A 28 3.47 -3.63 -5.64
N ASN A 29 3.99 -4.48 -4.76
CA ASN A 29 3.88 -4.38 -3.30
C ASN A 29 5.24 -4.14 -2.62
N ASP A 30 6.25 -3.72 -3.38
CA ASP A 30 7.59 -3.37 -2.91
C ASP A 30 7.77 -1.85 -2.98
N VAL A 31 8.31 -1.26 -1.91
CA VAL A 31 8.38 0.20 -1.75
C VAL A 31 9.46 0.81 -2.64
N ASP A 32 10.61 0.16 -2.73
CA ASP A 32 11.74 0.65 -3.51
C ASP A 32 11.42 0.55 -5.00
N ALA A 33 10.91 -0.60 -5.45
CA ALA A 33 10.48 -0.80 -6.83
C ALA A 33 9.32 0.13 -7.22
N TYR A 34 8.42 0.44 -6.29
CA TYR A 34 7.37 1.45 -6.51
C TYR A 34 7.98 2.83 -6.73
N TYR A 35 8.92 3.23 -5.88
CA TYR A 35 9.56 4.55 -5.95
C TYR A 35 10.39 4.72 -7.23
N GLU A 36 11.14 3.69 -7.63
CA GLU A 36 11.91 3.69 -8.88
C GLU A 36 11.00 3.89 -10.11
N LYS A 37 9.87 3.18 -10.16
CA LYS A 37 8.91 3.28 -11.27
C LYS A 37 8.19 4.63 -11.33
N LEU A 38 7.96 5.25 -10.18
CA LEU A 38 7.47 6.63 -10.12
C LEU A 38 8.50 7.61 -10.71
N LEU A 39 9.78 7.46 -10.34
CA LEU A 39 10.84 8.31 -10.86
C LEU A 39 11.09 8.11 -12.37
N SER A 40 10.87 6.89 -12.88
CA SER A 40 10.94 6.60 -14.31
C SER A 40 9.72 7.05 -15.11
N VAL A 41 8.72 7.67 -14.46
CA VAL A 41 7.47 8.14 -15.09
C VAL A 41 6.76 7.00 -15.83
N GLU A 42 6.79 5.79 -15.28
CA GLU A 42 6.11 4.64 -15.87
C GLU A 42 4.60 4.77 -15.67
N SER A 43 3.79 4.47 -16.69
CA SER A 43 2.33 4.39 -16.56
C SER A 43 1.89 2.93 -16.58
N ARG A 44 1.13 2.51 -15.56
CA ARG A 44 0.54 1.17 -15.44
C ARG A 44 -0.97 1.15 -15.66
N ILE A 45 -1.46 2.05 -16.51
CA ILE A 45 -2.86 2.04 -16.95
C ILE A 45 -2.99 1.07 -18.12
N SER A 46 -3.85 0.07 -17.96
CA SER A 46 -4.15 -0.92 -19.00
C SER A 46 -5.67 -1.08 -19.17
N LEU A 47 -6.08 -1.84 -20.18
CA LEU A 47 -7.46 -2.30 -20.27
C LEU A 47 -7.80 -3.14 -19.04
N ILE A 48 -9.04 -2.99 -18.56
CA ILE A 48 -9.56 -3.77 -17.44
C ILE A 48 -9.77 -5.20 -17.92
N ASP A 49 -9.13 -6.16 -17.25
CA ASP A 49 -9.17 -7.59 -17.54
C ASP A 49 -9.74 -8.43 -16.39
N ARG A 50 -9.98 -7.83 -15.22
CA ARG A 50 -10.64 -8.49 -14.07
C ARG A 50 -12.10 -8.83 -14.32
N PHE A 51 -12.77 -8.14 -15.24
CA PHE A 51 -14.15 -8.39 -15.64
C PHE A 51 -14.41 -7.87 -17.06
N ASP A 52 -15.54 -8.28 -17.67
CA ASP A 52 -15.94 -7.77 -18.98
C ASP A 52 -16.40 -6.30 -18.90
N ALA A 53 -15.50 -5.39 -19.26
CA ALA A 53 -15.76 -3.96 -19.30
C ALA A 53 -16.41 -3.47 -20.61
N SER A 54 -16.80 -4.35 -21.54
CA SER A 54 -17.30 -3.98 -22.89
C SER A 54 -18.57 -3.12 -22.90
N LYS A 55 -19.38 -3.18 -21.83
CA LYS A 55 -20.62 -2.40 -21.71
C LYS A 55 -20.44 -1.04 -21.05
N PHE A 56 -19.24 -0.73 -20.56
CA PHE A 56 -18.96 0.51 -19.84
C PHE A 56 -18.34 1.58 -20.76
N PRO A 57 -18.61 2.87 -20.51
CA PRO A 57 -17.98 3.96 -21.26
C PRO A 57 -16.47 4.02 -21.03
N THR A 58 -16.00 3.72 -19.82
CA THR A 58 -14.58 3.63 -19.45
C THR A 58 -14.18 2.17 -19.30
N ARG A 59 -13.08 1.77 -19.95
CA ARG A 59 -12.65 0.36 -20.05
C ARG A 59 -11.20 0.12 -19.62
N PHE A 60 -10.56 1.15 -19.10
CA PHE A 60 -9.15 1.12 -18.70
C PHE A 60 -9.03 1.57 -17.25
N GLY A 61 -7.98 1.13 -16.58
CA GLY A 61 -7.70 1.45 -15.20
C GLY A 61 -6.34 0.93 -14.75
N GLY A 62 -5.90 1.39 -13.59
CA GLY A 62 -4.73 0.86 -12.92
C GLY A 62 -5.13 -0.36 -12.10
N GLN A 63 -4.78 -1.56 -12.57
CA GLN A 63 -5.09 -2.80 -11.87
C GLN A 63 -3.87 -3.30 -11.08
N VAL A 64 -4.10 -3.79 -9.87
CA VAL A 64 -3.05 -4.49 -9.11
C VAL A 64 -2.90 -5.89 -9.68
N CYS A 65 -1.79 -6.15 -10.38
CA CYS A 65 -1.51 -7.44 -11.00
C CYS A 65 -0.50 -8.25 -10.17
N GLY A 66 -0.64 -9.57 -10.14
CA GLY A 66 0.33 -10.45 -9.45
C GLY A 66 0.36 -10.29 -7.92
N PHE A 67 -0.74 -9.80 -7.32
CA PHE A 67 -0.83 -9.73 -5.86
C PHE A 67 -0.86 -11.14 -5.25
N SER A 68 -0.01 -11.36 -4.25
CA SER A 68 -0.06 -12.55 -3.39
C SER A 68 -0.20 -12.10 -1.93
N SER A 69 -1.07 -12.80 -1.19
CA SER A 69 -1.23 -12.63 0.26
C SER A 69 -0.50 -13.71 1.08
N GLU A 70 0.27 -14.57 0.39
CA GLU A 70 1.01 -15.67 0.97
C GLU A 70 1.99 -15.18 2.06
N GLY A 71 2.02 -15.88 3.19
CA GLY A 71 2.81 -15.51 4.36
C GLY A 71 2.21 -14.37 5.20
N TYR A 72 1.27 -13.59 4.66
CA TYR A 72 0.64 -12.47 5.36
C TYR A 72 -0.78 -12.78 5.86
N ILE A 73 -1.53 -13.60 5.14
CA ILE A 73 -2.91 -13.98 5.49
C ILE A 73 -3.01 -15.51 5.47
N ASP A 74 -3.69 -16.10 6.45
CA ASP A 74 -3.98 -17.53 6.47
C ASP A 74 -5.03 -17.88 5.41
N GLY A 75 -4.92 -19.06 4.80
CA GLY A 75 -5.79 -19.46 3.67
C GLY A 75 -7.28 -19.49 4.00
N LYS A 76 -7.67 -19.61 5.28
CA LYS A 76 -9.08 -19.53 5.70
C LYS A 76 -9.60 -18.10 5.60
N ASN A 77 -8.84 -17.10 6.05
CA ASN A 77 -9.21 -15.70 5.93
C ASN A 77 -9.00 -15.15 4.52
N GLU A 78 -8.00 -15.64 3.79
CA GLU A 78 -7.75 -15.22 2.40
C GLU A 78 -8.98 -15.40 1.50
N ARG A 79 -9.76 -16.48 1.70
CA ARG A 79 -10.99 -16.74 0.93
C ARG A 79 -12.19 -15.91 1.39
N ARG A 80 -12.15 -15.35 2.61
CA ARG A 80 -13.27 -14.62 3.23
C ARG A 80 -13.15 -13.12 3.07
N LEU A 81 -11.93 -12.62 2.91
CA LEU A 81 -11.64 -11.20 2.80
C LEU A 81 -11.82 -10.71 1.36
N ASP A 82 -12.34 -9.50 1.23
CA ASP A 82 -12.31 -8.77 -0.03
C ASP A 82 -10.87 -8.36 -0.39
N ASP A 83 -10.58 -8.15 -1.67
CA ASP A 83 -9.26 -7.75 -2.15
C ASP A 83 -8.77 -6.45 -1.51
N CYS A 84 -9.65 -5.47 -1.28
CA CYS A 84 -9.28 -4.23 -0.60
C CYS A 84 -8.74 -4.50 0.81
N LEU A 85 -9.40 -5.40 1.55
CA LEU A 85 -8.96 -5.78 2.89
C LEU A 85 -7.62 -6.52 2.86
N LYS A 86 -7.44 -7.42 1.90
CA LYS A 86 -6.16 -8.12 1.72
C LYS A 86 -5.02 -7.14 1.44
N TYR A 87 -5.25 -6.15 0.57
CA TYR A 87 -4.26 -5.13 0.24
C TYR A 87 -3.86 -4.32 1.48
N CYS A 88 -4.85 -3.89 2.27
CA CYS A 88 -4.62 -3.16 3.51
C CYS A 88 -3.82 -3.99 4.53
N ILE A 89 -4.15 -5.26 4.72
CA ILE A 89 -3.46 -6.14 5.67
C ILE A 89 -2.00 -6.36 5.24
N VAL A 90 -1.76 -6.67 3.96
CA VAL A 90 -0.41 -6.89 3.44
C VAL A 90 0.41 -5.61 3.53
N ALA A 91 -0.13 -4.47 3.08
CA ALA A 91 0.56 -3.18 3.16
C ALA A 91 0.91 -2.80 4.61
N GLY A 92 -0.05 -2.97 5.54
CA GLY A 92 0.15 -2.67 6.95
C GLY A 92 1.22 -3.55 7.60
N LYS A 93 1.19 -4.87 7.33
CA LYS A 93 2.22 -5.79 7.83
C LYS A 93 3.60 -5.46 7.27
N LYS A 94 3.72 -5.19 5.98
CA LYS A 94 4.98 -4.74 5.36
C LYS A 94 5.50 -3.43 5.98
N ALA A 95 4.61 -2.50 6.33
CA ALA A 95 5.01 -1.26 7.00
C ALA A 95 5.60 -1.52 8.40
N LEU A 96 5.00 -2.44 9.16
CA LEU A 96 5.51 -2.85 10.46
C LEU A 96 6.85 -3.59 10.34
N GLU A 97 6.99 -4.46 9.34
CA GLU A 97 8.26 -5.14 9.02
C GLU A 97 9.36 -4.14 8.66
N SER A 98 9.05 -3.17 7.79
CA SER A 98 9.94 -2.06 7.41
C SER A 98 10.37 -1.22 8.61
N ALA A 99 9.45 -0.97 9.56
CA ALA A 99 9.76 -0.27 10.81
C ALA A 99 10.50 -1.13 11.84
N ASN A 100 10.72 -2.43 11.56
CA ASN A 100 11.23 -3.43 12.49
C ASN A 100 10.38 -3.57 13.79
N LEU A 101 9.06 -3.37 13.64
CA LEU A 101 8.04 -3.42 14.69
C LEU A 101 7.08 -4.61 14.55
N GLY A 102 7.44 -5.65 13.79
CA GLY A 102 6.63 -6.86 13.64
C GLY A 102 6.62 -7.78 14.88
N GLY A 103 5.51 -8.50 15.10
CA GLY A 103 5.37 -9.58 16.09
C GLY A 103 5.23 -9.11 17.55
N ASP A 104 5.87 -9.82 18.48
CA ASP A 104 5.89 -9.57 19.95
C ASP A 104 6.48 -8.20 20.37
N LYS A 105 6.95 -7.40 19.42
CA LYS A 105 7.49 -6.06 19.68
C LYS A 105 6.40 -5.01 19.92
N LEU A 106 5.15 -5.32 19.61
CA LEU A 106 4.00 -4.47 19.87
C LEU A 106 3.40 -4.78 21.24
N ASN A 107 4.14 -4.51 22.31
CA ASN A 107 3.56 -4.48 23.64
C ASN A 107 2.74 -3.18 23.78
N THR A 108 1.42 -3.34 23.90
CA THR A 108 0.51 -2.27 24.35
C THR A 108 0.29 -2.41 25.85
#